data_AF-A0A945MVA4-F1
#
_entry.id   AF-A0A945MVA4-F1
#
_cell.length_a   1.000
_cell.length_b   1.000
_cell.length_c   1.000
_cell.angle_alpha   90.00
_cell.angle_beta   90.00
_cell.angle_gamma   90.00
#
_symmetry.space_group_name_H-M   'P 1'
#
loop_
_entity.id
_entity.type
_entity.pdbx_description
1 polymer ?
#
loop_
_entity_poly.entity_id
_entity_poly.type
_entity_poly.pdbx_seq_one_letter_code
_entity_poly.pdbx_strand_id
1 'polypeptide(L)'
;MIGTTWAREQGLKDALLREVLRENGYETVPLFGKESPEIAETKRQTYAFGDSRDGPVAPIRREVTDSAVMTEEIKAKAHELGADLVGIARLQPNMIDMGVDCPHEYVICMAVHERYEVVLDGPRGVEAETYSVYLRCARIGDAMGHYVRDMGWPALAHHNGGTYVQAVPAMYHAGFGELGKHGSLINPTYGASFRPSFVTTSLPLDCDQPLDFGVQDYCLKCNLCSNNCPGEAIPKEFITTDGHRRWLTDMEKCYPYSRLAADYCHVCVDACPYIHKENRVETTKAQYKQFMQARKAAGYRTPKTSGA
;
A
#
# COMPACT_ATOMS: atom_id res chain seq x y z
N MET A 1 2.04 -15.50 17.55
CA MET A 1 2.41 -14.19 18.13
C MET A 1 1.16 -13.33 18.07
N ILE A 2 0.80 -12.66 19.17
CA ILE A 2 -0.44 -11.86 19.22
C ILE A 2 -0.17 -10.44 18.73
N GLY A 3 -0.99 -9.97 17.79
CA GLY A 3 -0.91 -8.61 17.28
C GLY A 3 -1.34 -7.55 18.29
N THR A 4 -0.72 -6.38 18.19
CA THR A 4 -0.89 -5.26 19.13
C THR A 4 -1.34 -3.98 18.48
N THR A 5 -1.50 -3.95 17.16
CA THR A 5 -1.84 -2.72 16.45
C THR A 5 -3.32 -2.64 16.15
N TRP A 6 -3.96 -1.60 16.69
CA TRP A 6 -5.31 -1.26 16.28
C TRP A 6 -5.31 -0.81 14.81
N ALA A 7 -6.09 -1.49 14.00
CA ALA A 7 -6.36 -1.10 12.63
C ALA A 7 -7.73 -0.43 12.56
N ARG A 8 -7.84 0.67 11.81
CA ARG A 8 -9.15 1.16 11.42
C ARG A 8 -9.76 0.16 10.44
N GLU A 9 -10.97 -0.30 10.73
CA GLU A 9 -11.67 -1.18 9.80
C GLU A 9 -11.83 -0.49 8.44
N GLN A 10 -11.86 -1.26 7.35
CA GLN A 10 -12.08 -0.72 6.01
C GLN A 10 -13.54 -0.92 5.58
N GLY A 11 -14.05 0.02 4.79
CA GLY A 11 -15.41 -0.06 4.23
C GLY A 11 -16.50 0.09 5.30
N LEU A 12 -17.66 -0.53 5.07
CA LEU A 12 -18.86 -0.36 5.90
C LEU A 12 -18.74 -0.89 7.33
N LYS A 13 -17.64 -1.55 7.69
CA LYS A 13 -17.37 -1.95 9.07
C LYS A 13 -16.88 -0.76 9.92
N ASP A 14 -16.19 0.20 9.30
CA ASP A 14 -15.72 1.42 9.98
C ASP A 14 -16.87 2.29 10.52
N ALA A 15 -16.93 2.43 11.85
CA ALA A 15 -17.92 3.25 12.54
C ALA A 15 -17.90 4.71 12.07
N LEU A 16 -16.72 5.30 11.83
CA LEU A 16 -16.60 6.66 11.35
C LEU A 16 -17.17 6.81 9.94
N LEU A 17 -16.85 5.86 9.05
CA LEU A 17 -17.41 5.90 7.70
C LEU A 17 -18.94 5.77 7.72
N ARG A 18 -19.49 4.90 8.57
CA ARG A 18 -20.95 4.75 8.74
C ARG A 18 -21.60 6.03 9.25
N GLU A 19 -20.96 6.72 10.18
CA GLU A 19 -21.39 8.02 10.68
C GLU A 19 -21.39 9.07 9.57
N VAL A 20 -20.27 9.22 8.85
CA VAL A 20 -20.14 10.14 7.71
C VAL A 20 -21.18 9.83 6.61
N LEU A 21 -21.42 8.55 6.31
CA LEU A 21 -22.47 8.13 5.37
C LEU A 21 -23.87 8.58 5.83
N ARG A 22 -24.21 8.31 7.10
CA ARG A 22 -25.50 8.69 7.70
C ARG A 22 -25.72 10.20 7.66
N GLU A 23 -24.71 10.98 8.04
CA GLU A 23 -24.77 12.46 8.03
C GLU A 23 -24.94 13.03 6.62
N ASN A 24 -24.43 12.34 5.59
CA ASN A 24 -24.54 12.74 4.20
C ASN A 24 -25.72 12.08 3.46
N GLY A 25 -26.58 11.32 4.16
CA GLY A 25 -27.78 10.71 3.58
C GLY A 25 -27.52 9.51 2.66
N TYR A 26 -26.42 8.76 2.89
CA TYR A 26 -26.06 7.57 2.13
C TYR A 26 -26.20 6.29 2.95
N GLU A 27 -26.75 5.24 2.34
CA GLU A 27 -26.81 3.89 2.94
C GLU A 27 -25.58 3.03 2.59
N THR A 28 -24.96 3.32 1.45
CA THR A 28 -23.77 2.64 0.93
C THR A 28 -22.78 3.65 0.38
N VAL A 29 -21.54 3.21 0.14
CA VAL A 29 -20.48 4.07 -0.42
C VAL A 29 -20.78 4.37 -1.90
N PRO A 30 -21.10 5.61 -2.29
CA PRO A 30 -21.53 5.96 -3.65
C PRO A 30 -20.50 5.65 -4.72
N LEU A 31 -19.21 5.81 -4.41
CA LEU A 31 -18.10 5.45 -5.29
C LEU A 31 -18.27 4.02 -5.84
N PHE A 32 -18.65 3.08 -4.96
CA PHE A 32 -18.81 1.67 -5.34
C PHE A 32 -20.04 1.41 -6.22
N GLY A 33 -21.02 2.30 -6.23
CA GLY A 33 -22.21 2.20 -7.08
C GLY A 33 -22.04 2.76 -8.49
N LYS A 34 -20.95 3.49 -8.77
CA LYS A 34 -20.67 4.13 -10.08
C LYS A 34 -19.51 3.47 -10.83
N GLU A 35 -19.02 2.34 -10.34
CA GLU A 35 -17.91 1.59 -10.92
C GLU A 35 -18.26 1.06 -12.30
N SER A 36 -17.27 0.96 -13.20
CA SER A 36 -17.49 0.28 -14.48
C SER A 36 -17.64 -1.23 -14.25
N PRO A 37 -18.32 -1.97 -15.14
CA PRO A 37 -18.42 -3.43 -15.05
C PRO A 37 -17.05 -4.13 -14.94
N GLU A 38 -16.03 -3.59 -15.60
CA GLU A 38 -14.66 -4.11 -15.58
C GLU A 38 -14.01 -3.95 -14.21
N ILE A 39 -14.18 -2.79 -13.56
CA ILE A 39 -13.68 -2.53 -12.20
C ILE A 39 -14.42 -3.42 -11.20
N ALA A 40 -15.74 -3.52 -11.32
CA ALA A 40 -16.56 -4.36 -10.46
C ALA A 40 -16.14 -5.84 -10.54
N GLU A 41 -15.89 -6.34 -11.75
CA GLU A 41 -15.39 -7.70 -11.98
C GLU A 41 -13.99 -7.90 -11.38
N THR A 42 -13.08 -6.94 -11.59
CA THR A 42 -11.71 -6.98 -11.04
C THR A 42 -11.72 -7.06 -9.52
N LYS A 43 -12.59 -6.27 -8.86
CA LYS A 43 -12.79 -6.33 -7.40
C LYS A 43 -13.36 -7.66 -6.95
N ARG A 44 -14.38 -8.17 -7.64
CA ARG A 44 -14.98 -9.49 -7.35
C ARG A 44 -13.92 -10.59 -7.39
N GLN A 45 -13.08 -10.60 -8.43
CA GLN A 45 -11.97 -11.54 -8.55
C GLN A 45 -10.95 -11.37 -7.41
N THR A 46 -10.56 -10.13 -7.10
CA THR A 46 -9.62 -9.83 -6.01
C THR A 46 -10.12 -10.35 -4.66
N TYR A 47 -11.41 -10.18 -4.37
CA TYR A 47 -12.01 -10.62 -3.11
C TYR A 47 -12.23 -12.13 -3.04
N ALA A 48 -12.41 -12.80 -4.19
CA ALA A 48 -12.47 -14.27 -4.23
C ALA A 48 -11.17 -14.93 -3.75
N PHE A 49 -10.00 -14.29 -3.92
CA PHE A 49 -8.75 -14.77 -3.34
C PHE A 49 -8.74 -14.71 -1.81
N GLY A 50 -9.60 -13.89 -1.18
CA GLY A 50 -9.70 -13.79 0.28
C GLY A 50 -10.00 -15.13 0.96
N ASP A 51 -10.67 -16.04 0.26
CA ASP A 51 -11.06 -17.38 0.72
C ASP A 51 -9.95 -18.43 0.53
N SER A 52 -8.95 -18.18 -0.34
CA SER A 52 -7.86 -19.12 -0.69
C SER A 52 -6.49 -18.73 -0.11
N ARG A 53 -6.46 -17.70 0.75
CA ARG A 53 -5.24 -17.18 1.37
C ARG A 53 -4.48 -18.22 2.20
N ASP A 54 -5.21 -19.16 2.80
CA ASP A 54 -4.69 -20.24 3.64
C ASP A 54 -4.95 -21.61 2.99
N GLY A 55 -4.22 -22.63 3.40
CA GLY A 55 -4.35 -23.97 2.85
C GLY A 55 -3.51 -25.03 3.55
N PRO A 56 -3.61 -26.29 3.12
CA PRO A 56 -2.82 -27.37 3.69
C PRO A 56 -1.32 -27.15 3.46
N VAL A 57 -0.51 -27.55 4.44
CA VAL A 57 0.95 -27.57 4.35
C VAL A 57 1.40 -28.96 3.91
N ALA A 58 2.32 -29.04 2.95
CA ALA A 58 2.83 -30.33 2.49
C ALA A 58 3.47 -31.11 3.66
N PRO A 59 3.24 -32.43 3.76
CA PRO A 59 3.67 -33.21 4.93
C PRO A 59 5.20 -33.39 4.98
N ILE A 60 5.88 -33.29 3.83
CA ILE A 60 7.33 -33.37 3.74
C ILE A 60 7.87 -31.95 3.72
N ARG A 61 8.53 -31.57 4.81
CA ARG A 61 9.22 -30.28 4.92
C ARG A 61 10.54 -30.34 4.19
N ARG A 62 10.74 -29.43 3.24
CA ARG A 62 12.04 -29.18 2.63
C ARG A 62 12.96 -28.57 3.68
N GLU A 63 14.10 -29.23 3.91
CA GLU A 63 15.13 -28.74 4.82
C GLU A 63 15.75 -27.44 4.30
N VAL A 64 15.98 -26.49 5.21
CA VAL A 64 16.68 -25.24 4.94
C VAL A 64 18.03 -25.30 5.64
N THR A 65 19.08 -25.62 4.88
CA THR A 65 20.46 -25.68 5.39
C THR A 65 21.16 -24.33 5.36
N ASP A 66 20.71 -23.41 4.50
CA ASP A 66 21.22 -22.06 4.33
C ASP A 66 20.03 -21.11 4.07
N SER A 67 19.78 -20.19 5.01
CA SER A 67 18.68 -19.23 4.91
C SER A 67 18.92 -18.16 3.85
N ALA A 68 20.17 -17.84 3.52
CA ALA A 68 20.49 -16.87 2.48
C ALA A 68 20.09 -17.42 1.10
N VAL A 69 20.43 -18.68 0.82
CA VAL A 69 20.02 -19.36 -0.43
C VAL A 69 18.50 -19.47 -0.52
N MET A 70 17.83 -19.81 0.59
CA MET A 70 16.37 -19.86 0.63
C MET A 70 15.73 -18.48 0.39
N THR A 71 16.31 -17.41 0.97
CA THR A 71 15.88 -16.03 0.74
C THR A 71 15.98 -15.64 -0.73
N GLU A 72 17.09 -15.94 -1.40
CA GLU A 72 17.25 -15.63 -2.81
C GLU A 72 16.27 -16.42 -3.69
N GLU A 73 15.99 -17.68 -3.35
CA GLU A 73 14.98 -18.48 -4.03
C GLU A 73 13.57 -17.88 -3.88
N ILE A 74 13.18 -17.47 -2.66
CA ILE A 74 11.89 -16.82 -2.41
C ILE A 74 11.78 -15.50 -3.17
N LYS A 75 12.83 -14.67 -3.17
CA LYS A 75 12.86 -13.41 -3.92
C LYS A 75 12.76 -13.64 -5.42
N ALA A 76 13.51 -14.62 -5.95
CA ALA A 76 13.43 -15.00 -7.35
C ALA A 76 12.03 -15.48 -7.74
N LYS A 77 11.41 -16.32 -6.90
CA LYS A 77 10.03 -16.79 -7.13
C LYS A 77 9.03 -15.64 -7.10
N ALA A 78 9.16 -14.69 -6.17
CA ALA A 78 8.28 -13.52 -6.12
C ALA A 78 8.37 -12.67 -7.41
N HIS A 79 9.58 -12.46 -7.93
CA HIS A 79 9.77 -11.77 -9.20
C HIS A 79 9.23 -12.57 -10.40
N GLU A 80 9.41 -13.90 -10.42
CA GLU A 80 8.81 -14.79 -11.43
C GLU A 80 7.27 -14.69 -11.45
N LEU A 81 6.65 -14.58 -10.26
CA LEU A 81 5.20 -14.39 -10.11
C LEU A 81 4.73 -12.98 -10.53
N GLY A 82 5.66 -12.02 -10.71
CA GLY A 82 5.38 -10.68 -11.21
C GLY A 82 5.45 -9.57 -10.17
N ALA A 83 6.08 -9.78 -9.01
CA ALA A 83 6.36 -8.70 -8.07
C ALA A 83 7.47 -7.77 -8.60
N ASP A 84 7.26 -6.46 -8.49
CA ASP A 84 8.26 -5.44 -8.82
C ASP A 84 9.20 -5.15 -7.63
N LEU A 85 8.67 -5.25 -6.41
CA LEU A 85 9.42 -5.11 -5.17
C LEU A 85 9.24 -6.38 -4.33
N VAL A 86 10.35 -6.86 -3.76
CA VAL A 86 10.34 -7.99 -2.83
C VAL A 86 11.30 -7.69 -1.69
N GLY A 87 10.84 -7.91 -0.47
CA GLY A 87 11.63 -7.69 0.74
C GLY A 87 11.11 -8.57 1.86
N ILE A 88 11.98 -8.94 2.78
CA ILE A 88 11.66 -9.87 3.86
C ILE A 88 12.00 -9.21 5.18
N ALA A 89 11.11 -9.32 6.15
CA ALA A 89 11.33 -8.84 7.51
C ALA A 89 10.94 -9.88 8.55
N ARG A 90 11.48 -9.72 9.75
CA ARG A 90 10.94 -10.38 10.94
C ARG A 90 9.54 -9.83 11.20
N LEU A 91 8.58 -10.72 11.37
CA LEU A 91 7.22 -10.35 11.76
C LEU A 91 7.24 -9.86 13.22
N GLN A 92 6.60 -8.72 13.46
CA GLN A 92 6.53 -8.08 14.78
C GLN A 92 5.07 -7.90 15.22
N PRO A 93 4.79 -7.85 16.54
CA PRO A 93 3.42 -7.69 17.03
C PRO A 93 2.73 -6.42 16.54
N ASN A 94 3.49 -5.33 16.36
CA ASN A 94 2.98 -4.05 15.86
C ASN A 94 2.66 -4.07 14.34
N MET A 95 3.03 -5.14 13.63
CA MET A 95 2.63 -5.36 12.24
C MET A 95 1.33 -6.16 12.13
N ILE A 96 0.80 -6.70 13.23
CA ILE A 96 -0.37 -7.59 13.21
C ILE A 96 -1.56 -6.89 13.87
N ASP A 97 -2.75 -7.12 13.32
CA ASP A 97 -4.00 -6.60 13.86
C ASP A 97 -4.20 -7.04 15.32
N MET A 98 -4.69 -6.11 16.13
CA MET A 98 -4.88 -6.29 17.57
C MET A 98 -5.67 -7.57 17.88
N GLY A 99 -5.05 -8.46 18.67
CA GLY A 99 -5.66 -9.71 19.13
C GLY A 99 -5.62 -10.88 18.14
N VAL A 100 -5.16 -10.67 16.90
CA VAL A 100 -4.95 -11.78 15.96
C VAL A 100 -3.72 -12.58 16.40
N ASP A 101 -3.88 -13.90 16.52
CA ASP A 101 -2.74 -14.81 16.69
C ASP A 101 -2.18 -15.22 15.32
N CYS A 102 -0.96 -14.79 15.04
CA CYS A 102 -0.21 -15.17 13.85
C CYS A 102 1.05 -15.96 14.29
N PRO A 103 1.04 -17.30 14.24
CA PRO A 103 2.16 -18.14 14.70
C PRO A 103 3.29 -18.24 13.67
N HIS A 104 3.62 -17.12 13.02
CA HIS A 104 4.67 -17.00 12.01
C HIS A 104 5.82 -16.11 12.50
N GLU A 105 6.99 -16.25 11.88
CA GLU A 105 8.20 -15.53 12.28
C GLU A 105 8.63 -14.46 11.28
N TYR A 106 8.22 -14.62 10.02
CA TYR A 106 8.65 -13.79 8.91
C TYR A 106 7.46 -13.25 8.15
N VAL A 107 7.67 -12.11 7.50
CA VAL A 107 6.78 -11.55 6.50
C VAL A 107 7.57 -11.32 5.21
N ILE A 108 7.11 -11.93 4.13
CA ILE A 108 7.57 -11.68 2.77
C ILE A 108 6.67 -10.57 2.21
N CYS A 109 7.21 -9.38 2.05
CA CYS A 109 6.55 -8.25 1.43
C CYS A 109 6.78 -8.28 -0.08
N MET A 110 5.70 -8.18 -0.84
CA MET A 110 5.72 -8.07 -2.30
C MET A 110 4.91 -6.85 -2.69
N ALA A 111 5.30 -6.16 -3.76
CA ALA A 111 4.46 -5.11 -4.33
C ALA A 111 4.56 -5.06 -5.84
N VAL A 112 3.50 -4.55 -6.45
CA VAL A 112 3.41 -4.25 -7.86
C VAL A 112 3.20 -2.75 -8.00
N HIS A 113 4.00 -2.11 -8.86
CA HIS A 113 3.88 -0.69 -9.12
C HIS A 113 2.67 -0.39 -10.01
N GLU A 114 2.11 0.79 -9.81
CA GLU A 114 1.08 1.35 -10.67
C GLU A 114 1.75 2.07 -11.82
N ARG A 115 1.15 1.97 -13.01
CA ARG A 115 1.57 2.75 -14.18
C ARG A 115 1.21 4.22 -13.98
N TYR A 116 2.19 5.05 -13.62
CA TYR A 116 1.93 6.46 -13.30
C TYR A 116 1.33 7.26 -14.47
N GLU A 117 1.57 6.85 -15.72
CA GLU A 117 1.04 7.53 -16.91
C GLU A 117 -0.49 7.68 -16.92
N VAL A 118 -1.22 6.74 -16.28
CA VAL A 118 -2.69 6.76 -16.20
C VAL A 118 -3.22 7.94 -15.40
N VAL A 119 -2.36 8.66 -14.67
CA VAL A 119 -2.72 9.91 -13.98
C VAL A 119 -3.29 10.96 -14.93
N LEU A 120 -2.91 10.91 -16.21
CA LEU A 120 -3.41 11.81 -17.25
C LEU A 120 -4.77 11.40 -17.81
N ASP A 121 -5.19 10.15 -17.59
CA ASP A 121 -6.52 9.64 -17.94
C ASP A 121 -7.57 10.04 -16.88
N GLY A 122 -7.13 10.73 -15.82
CA GLY A 122 -7.96 11.24 -14.74
C GLY A 122 -8.35 10.15 -13.71
N PRO A 123 -9.26 10.49 -12.78
CA PRO A 123 -9.58 9.63 -11.64
C PRO A 123 -10.00 8.20 -12.01
N ARG A 124 -10.73 8.03 -13.12
CA ARG A 124 -11.18 6.71 -13.59
C ARG A 124 -10.05 5.84 -14.12
N GLY A 125 -9.05 6.42 -14.79
CA GLY A 125 -7.86 5.70 -15.24
C GLY A 125 -7.04 5.21 -14.06
N VAL A 126 -6.83 6.08 -13.07
CA VAL A 126 -6.13 5.74 -11.83
C VAL A 126 -6.87 4.66 -11.04
N GLU A 127 -8.20 4.72 -10.96
CA GLU A 127 -9.02 3.71 -10.32
C GLU A 127 -8.87 2.33 -10.98
N ALA A 128 -9.00 2.29 -12.32
CA ALA A 128 -8.88 1.05 -13.08
C ALA A 128 -7.49 0.42 -12.92
N GLU A 129 -6.42 1.24 -12.99
CA GLU A 129 -5.06 0.77 -12.73
C GLU A 129 -4.95 0.23 -11.30
N THR A 130 -5.39 1.00 -10.30
CA THR A 130 -5.32 0.61 -8.88
C THR A 130 -5.93 -0.78 -8.63
N TYR A 131 -7.15 -1.02 -9.10
CA TYR A 131 -7.82 -2.31 -8.88
C TYR A 131 -7.17 -3.44 -9.69
N SER A 132 -6.67 -3.16 -10.90
CA SER A 132 -5.88 -4.13 -11.67
C SER A 132 -4.59 -4.53 -10.93
N VAL A 133 -3.92 -3.58 -10.27
CA VAL A 133 -2.73 -3.84 -9.44
C VAL A 133 -3.09 -4.68 -8.22
N TYR A 134 -4.21 -4.39 -7.55
CA TYR A 134 -4.67 -5.20 -6.42
C TYR A 134 -4.96 -6.65 -6.81
N LEU A 135 -5.57 -6.88 -7.98
CA LEU A 135 -5.79 -8.23 -8.49
C LEU A 135 -4.46 -8.96 -8.75
N ARG A 136 -3.47 -8.28 -9.35
CA ARG A 136 -2.12 -8.83 -9.53
C ARG A 136 -1.47 -9.19 -8.18
N CYS A 137 -1.55 -8.30 -7.20
CA CYS A 137 -1.02 -8.52 -5.86
C CYS A 137 -1.67 -9.72 -5.16
N ALA A 138 -3.00 -9.88 -5.30
CA ALA A 138 -3.72 -11.02 -4.75
C ALA A 138 -3.24 -12.34 -5.36
N ARG A 139 -3.11 -12.40 -6.70
CA ARG A 139 -2.59 -13.58 -7.41
C ARG A 139 -1.17 -13.95 -6.97
N ILE A 140 -0.29 -12.95 -6.85
CA ILE A 140 1.09 -13.13 -6.40
C ILE A 140 1.13 -13.63 -4.96
N GLY A 141 0.37 -13.00 -4.07
CA GLY A 141 0.32 -13.36 -2.65
C GLY A 141 -0.16 -14.80 -2.44
N ASP A 142 -1.25 -15.18 -3.08
CA ASP A 142 -1.79 -16.54 -3.00
C ASP A 142 -0.85 -17.58 -3.58
N ALA A 143 -0.25 -17.31 -4.75
CA ALA A 143 0.70 -18.22 -5.38
C ALA A 143 1.97 -18.39 -4.54
N MET A 144 2.49 -17.31 -3.95
CA MET A 144 3.64 -17.39 -3.04
C MET A 144 3.29 -18.16 -1.76
N GLY A 145 2.11 -17.92 -1.17
CA GLY A 145 1.64 -18.66 -0.01
C GLY A 145 1.55 -20.16 -0.30
N HIS A 146 0.99 -20.54 -1.46
CA HIS A 146 0.97 -21.94 -1.91
C HIS A 146 2.39 -22.49 -2.11
N TYR A 147 3.28 -21.74 -2.77
CA TYR A 147 4.66 -22.18 -2.99
C TYR A 147 5.40 -22.50 -1.68
N VAL A 148 5.24 -21.65 -0.66
CA VAL A 148 5.84 -21.90 0.66
C VAL A 148 5.21 -23.11 1.36
N ARG A 149 3.89 -23.29 1.25
CA ARG A 149 3.19 -24.47 1.79
C ARG A 149 3.57 -25.77 1.09
N ASP A 150 3.83 -25.74 -0.21
CA ASP A 150 4.32 -26.88 -1.00
C ASP A 150 5.73 -27.31 -0.59
N MET A 151 6.54 -26.40 -0.05
CA MET A 151 7.81 -26.72 0.60
C MET A 151 7.66 -27.28 2.02
N GLY A 152 6.43 -27.43 2.52
CA GLY A 152 6.11 -27.99 3.84
C GLY A 152 6.31 -26.99 4.99
N TRP A 153 6.24 -25.69 4.71
CA TRP A 153 6.27 -24.62 5.70
C TRP A 153 4.93 -23.90 5.80
N PRO A 154 4.42 -23.59 7.01
CA PRO A 154 3.17 -22.87 7.17
C PRO A 154 3.30 -21.45 6.60
N ALA A 155 2.28 -21.02 5.87
CA ALA A 155 2.25 -19.69 5.29
C ALA A 155 0.81 -19.22 5.05
N LEU A 156 0.57 -17.93 5.27
CA LEU A 156 -0.70 -17.26 5.07
C LEU A 156 -0.53 -16.04 4.17
N ALA A 157 -1.31 -15.97 3.09
CA ALA A 157 -1.31 -14.82 2.20
C ALA A 157 -2.14 -13.65 2.77
N HIS A 158 -1.72 -12.43 2.46
CA HIS A 158 -2.41 -11.20 2.82
C HIS A 158 -2.41 -10.23 1.64
N HIS A 159 -3.58 -9.70 1.29
CA HIS A 159 -3.76 -8.74 0.21
C HIS A 159 -5.10 -8.01 0.41
N ASN A 160 -5.53 -7.21 -0.55
CA ASN A 160 -6.75 -6.39 -0.42
C ASN A 160 -8.06 -7.21 -0.34
N GLY A 161 -8.01 -8.53 -0.57
CA GLY A 161 -9.14 -9.44 -0.34
C GLY A 161 -9.20 -10.03 1.07
N GLY A 162 -8.15 -9.85 1.87
CA GLY A 162 -8.10 -10.24 3.27
C GLY A 162 -6.69 -10.10 3.82
N THR A 163 -6.55 -9.47 4.98
CA THR A 163 -5.26 -9.25 5.64
C THR A 163 -5.43 -9.26 7.16
N TYR A 164 -4.34 -9.59 7.86
CA TYR A 164 -4.17 -9.34 9.30
C TYR A 164 -2.90 -8.54 9.57
N VAL A 165 -2.22 -8.09 8.50
CA VAL A 165 -0.92 -7.42 8.55
C VAL A 165 -1.08 -5.97 8.14
N GLN A 166 -0.49 -5.09 8.95
CA GLN A 166 -0.36 -3.67 8.72
C GLN A 166 0.72 -3.41 7.67
N ALA A 167 0.29 -2.91 6.51
CA ALA A 167 1.15 -2.79 5.33
C ALA A 167 2.37 -1.88 5.55
N VAL A 168 2.17 -0.68 6.09
CA VAL A 168 3.23 0.33 6.24
C VAL A 168 4.40 -0.16 7.10
N PRO A 169 4.21 -0.64 8.35
CA PRO A 169 5.33 -1.13 9.15
C PRO A 169 6.00 -2.36 8.55
N ALA A 170 5.24 -3.30 7.96
CA ALA A 170 5.82 -4.47 7.30
C ALA A 170 6.74 -4.07 6.14
N MET A 171 6.26 -3.21 5.23
CA MET A 171 7.04 -2.73 4.09
C MET A 171 8.24 -1.86 4.50
N TYR A 172 8.12 -1.05 5.56
CA TYR A 172 9.24 -0.29 6.11
C TYR A 172 10.36 -1.22 6.57
N HIS A 173 10.04 -2.23 7.39
CA HIS A 173 11.02 -3.20 7.87
C HIS A 173 11.58 -4.10 6.76
N ALA A 174 10.82 -4.35 5.70
CA ALA A 174 11.27 -5.07 4.51
C ALA A 174 12.08 -4.21 3.52
N GLY A 175 12.41 -2.96 3.88
CA GLY A 175 13.29 -2.11 3.09
C GLY A 175 12.65 -1.46 1.86
N PHE A 176 11.32 -1.36 1.79
CA PHE A 176 10.65 -0.75 0.62
C PHE A 176 10.83 0.77 0.56
N GLY A 177 11.10 1.43 1.69
CA GLY A 177 11.33 2.87 1.75
C GLY A 177 10.85 3.50 3.05
N GLU A 178 10.51 4.78 3.02
CA GLU A 178 10.19 5.59 4.20
C GLU A 178 8.75 6.11 4.20
N LEU A 179 8.19 6.35 5.39
CA LEU A 179 6.87 6.94 5.54
C LEU A 179 6.82 8.39 5.01
N GLY A 180 5.87 8.69 4.12
CA GLY A 180 5.62 10.04 3.63
C GLY A 180 4.56 10.81 4.44
N LYS A 181 4.54 12.14 4.28
CA LYS A 181 3.52 13.03 4.87
C LYS A 181 2.07 12.63 4.52
N HIS A 182 1.83 12.07 3.34
CA HIS A 182 0.50 11.61 2.93
C HIS A 182 0.07 10.29 3.60
N GLY A 183 0.92 9.69 4.44
CA GLY A 183 0.60 8.47 5.19
C GLY A 183 0.90 7.15 4.46
N SER A 184 1.47 7.21 3.24
CA SER A 184 1.92 6.01 2.50
C SER A 184 3.44 5.93 2.53
N LEU A 185 3.97 4.71 2.33
CA LEU A 185 5.39 4.49 2.19
C LEU A 185 5.85 4.97 0.80
N ILE A 186 7.02 5.62 0.74
CA ILE A 186 7.64 6.13 -0.48
C ILE A 186 8.88 5.30 -0.76
N ASN A 187 8.91 4.69 -1.94
CA ASN A 187 10.04 3.97 -2.52
C ASN A 187 10.83 4.91 -3.47
N PRO A 188 12.16 4.78 -3.56
CA PRO A 188 12.98 5.61 -4.47
C PRO A 188 12.65 5.41 -5.95
N THR A 189 12.20 4.22 -6.36
CA THR A 189 11.90 3.92 -7.76
C THR A 189 10.45 4.24 -8.11
N TYR A 190 9.50 3.90 -7.25
CA TYR A 190 8.07 3.95 -7.58
C TYR A 190 7.29 5.05 -6.84
N GLY A 191 7.99 5.91 -6.09
CA GLY A 191 7.32 6.86 -5.20
C GLY A 191 6.39 6.13 -4.24
N ALA A 192 5.16 6.59 -4.07
CA ALA A 192 4.12 5.88 -3.33
C ALA A 192 3.11 5.15 -4.24
N SER A 193 3.42 4.99 -5.53
CA SER A 193 2.50 4.45 -6.54
C SER A 193 2.72 2.95 -6.73
N PHE A 194 2.41 2.17 -5.69
CA PHE A 194 2.46 0.72 -5.71
C PHE A 194 1.46 0.15 -4.71
N ARG A 195 1.05 -1.11 -4.93
CA ARG A 195 0.16 -1.85 -4.02
C ARG A 195 0.87 -3.09 -3.50
N PRO A 196 0.70 -3.44 -2.21
CA PRO A 196 1.38 -4.60 -1.65
C PRO A 196 0.50 -5.84 -1.55
N SER A 197 1.18 -6.99 -1.50
CA SER A 197 0.72 -8.23 -0.88
C SER A 197 1.80 -8.76 0.06
N PHE A 198 1.40 -9.65 0.96
CA PHE A 198 2.30 -10.22 1.96
C PHE A 198 2.08 -11.72 2.09
N VAL A 199 3.11 -12.43 2.52
CA VAL A 199 2.99 -13.80 3.02
C VAL A 199 3.67 -13.85 4.39
N THR A 200 2.92 -14.18 5.43
CA THR A 200 3.52 -14.51 6.73
C THR A 200 3.87 -15.99 6.76
N THR A 201 5.01 -16.36 7.32
CA THR A 201 5.48 -17.76 7.33
C THR A 201 6.45 -18.07 8.47
N SER A 202 6.63 -19.35 8.76
CA SER A 202 7.72 -19.86 9.61
C SER A 202 8.91 -20.41 8.81
N LEU A 203 8.92 -20.26 7.47
CA LEU A 203 10.08 -20.59 6.63
C LEU A 203 11.30 -19.73 7.07
N PRO A 204 12.44 -20.34 7.45
CA PRO A 204 13.64 -19.60 7.85
C PRO A 204 14.22 -18.79 6.69
N LEU A 205 14.33 -17.48 6.89
CA LEU A 205 14.75 -16.52 5.88
C LEU A 205 15.68 -15.46 6.49
N ASP A 206 16.57 -14.92 5.67
CA ASP A 206 17.32 -13.70 5.96
C ASP A 206 16.44 -12.47 5.72
N CYS A 207 16.57 -11.46 6.57
CA CYS A 207 15.77 -10.25 6.53
C CYS A 207 16.54 -9.08 5.93
N ASP A 208 15.83 -8.31 5.11
CA ASP A 208 16.25 -6.99 4.65
C ASP A 208 16.25 -5.98 5.81
N GLN A 209 16.76 -4.79 5.52
CA GLN A 209 16.85 -3.69 6.48
C GLN A 209 16.03 -2.48 6.00
N PRO A 210 15.50 -1.67 6.93
CA PRO A 210 14.84 -0.43 6.56
C PRO A 210 15.71 0.46 5.66
N LEU A 211 15.08 1.07 4.66
CA LEU A 211 15.71 1.98 3.73
C LEU A 211 15.39 3.42 4.14
N ASP A 212 16.41 4.18 4.55
CA ASP A 212 16.33 5.62 4.83
C ASP A 212 17.08 6.40 3.73
N PHE A 213 16.36 7.33 3.10
CA PHE A 213 16.85 8.18 2.01
C PHE A 213 16.37 9.63 2.13
N GLY A 214 15.98 10.06 3.34
CA GLY A 214 15.64 11.45 3.67
C GLY A 214 14.21 11.90 3.35
N VAL A 215 13.26 10.98 3.21
CA VAL A 215 11.82 11.32 3.00
C VAL A 215 11.28 12.13 4.17
N GLN A 216 11.61 11.74 5.40
CA GLN A 216 11.12 12.38 6.62
C GLN A 216 11.52 13.85 6.71
N ASP A 217 12.74 14.21 6.29
CA ASP A 217 13.23 15.60 6.30
C ASP A 217 12.68 16.41 5.13
N TYR A 218 12.55 15.77 3.96
CA TYR A 218 11.91 16.39 2.82
C TYR A 218 10.44 16.73 3.10
N CYS A 219 9.70 15.81 3.75
CA CYS A 219 8.30 15.99 4.12
C CYS A 219 8.08 17.16 5.09
N LEU A 220 9.05 17.53 5.93
CA LEU A 220 8.91 18.72 6.79
C LEU A 220 8.74 20.01 5.98
N LYS A 221 9.41 20.10 4.83
CA LYS A 221 9.45 21.30 3.98
C LYS A 221 8.42 21.24 2.86
N CYS A 222 8.18 20.05 2.31
CA CYS A 222 7.24 19.85 1.22
C CYS A 222 5.78 19.85 1.73
N ASN A 223 4.90 20.57 1.03
CA ASN A 223 3.47 20.61 1.32
C ASN A 223 2.61 20.27 0.09
N LEU A 224 3.18 19.59 -0.92
CA LEU A 224 2.47 19.31 -2.17
C LEU A 224 1.23 18.42 -1.98
N CYS A 225 1.35 17.32 -1.24
CA CYS A 225 0.19 16.46 -0.95
C CYS A 225 -0.89 17.19 -0.13
N SER A 226 -0.51 17.91 0.93
CA SER A 226 -1.46 18.71 1.73
C SER A 226 -2.15 19.79 0.90
N ASN A 227 -1.42 20.56 0.11
CA ASN A 227 -1.98 21.64 -0.69
C ASN A 227 -2.85 21.15 -1.86
N ASN A 228 -2.67 19.90 -2.30
CA ASN A 228 -3.46 19.30 -3.36
C ASN A 228 -4.63 18.45 -2.83
N CYS A 229 -4.66 18.17 -1.52
CA CYS A 229 -5.71 17.39 -0.90
C CYS A 229 -7.03 18.17 -0.97
N PRO A 230 -8.06 17.66 -1.67
CA PRO A 230 -9.31 18.39 -1.84
C PRO A 230 -10.09 18.55 -0.53
N GLY A 231 -9.88 17.65 0.44
CA GLY A 231 -10.50 17.74 1.77
C GLY A 231 -9.64 18.44 2.82
N GLU A 232 -8.45 18.93 2.48
CA GLU A 232 -7.51 19.48 3.47
C GLU A 232 -7.23 18.51 4.64
N ALA A 233 -7.22 17.21 4.33
CA ALA A 233 -7.17 16.13 5.31
C ALA A 233 -5.75 15.85 5.83
N ILE A 234 -4.70 16.29 5.14
CA ILE A 234 -3.31 15.97 5.50
C ILE A 234 -2.73 17.13 6.33
N PRO A 235 -2.53 16.97 7.65
CA PRO A 235 -2.11 18.06 8.53
C PRO A 235 -0.66 18.48 8.27
N LYS A 236 -0.26 19.63 8.84
CA LYS A 236 1.14 20.07 8.84
C LYS A 236 1.88 19.56 10.07
N GLU A 237 1.16 19.45 11.17
CA GLU A 237 1.57 18.90 12.44
C GLU A 237 1.68 17.39 12.34
N PHE A 238 2.64 16.82 13.07
CA PHE A 238 2.85 15.38 13.14
C PHE A 238 2.94 14.95 14.60
N ILE A 239 2.63 13.68 14.83
CA ILE A 239 3.04 12.98 16.04
C ILE A 239 4.28 12.14 15.76
N THR A 240 4.98 11.71 16.79
CA THR A 240 6.06 10.73 16.65
C THR A 240 5.58 9.38 17.15
N THR A 241 5.77 8.34 16.35
CA THR A 241 5.53 6.94 16.75
C THR A 241 6.70 6.11 16.25
N ASP A 242 7.30 5.32 17.12
CA ASP A 242 8.44 4.44 16.80
C ASP A 242 9.59 5.18 16.09
N GLY A 243 9.87 6.42 16.52
CA GLY A 243 10.93 7.26 15.94
C GLY A 243 10.56 7.95 14.61
N HIS A 244 9.38 7.67 14.04
CA HIS A 244 8.92 8.26 12.79
C HIS A 244 7.90 9.37 12.99
N ARG A 245 8.01 10.43 12.19
CA ARG A 245 7.01 11.49 12.14
C ARG A 245 5.82 11.03 11.30
N ARG A 246 4.62 11.11 11.90
CA ARG A 246 3.35 10.70 11.31
C ARG A 246 2.40 11.88 11.26
N TRP A 247 2.09 12.31 10.05
CA TRP A 247 1.03 13.28 9.77
C TRP A 247 -0.29 12.50 9.66
N LEU A 248 -1.04 12.45 10.75
CA LEU A 248 -2.26 11.64 10.82
C LEU A 248 -3.33 12.28 9.94
N THR A 249 -3.62 11.66 8.80
CA THR A 249 -4.70 12.10 7.90
C THR A 249 -6.03 12.13 8.63
N ASP A 250 -6.71 13.26 8.57
CA ASP A 250 -8.06 13.47 9.06
C ASP A 250 -9.04 12.73 8.15
N MET A 251 -9.51 11.58 8.61
CA MET A 251 -10.34 10.69 7.80
C MET A 251 -11.76 11.22 7.61
N GLU A 252 -12.29 12.02 8.54
CA GLU A 252 -13.60 12.69 8.36
C GLU A 252 -13.55 13.64 7.17
N LYS A 253 -12.43 14.35 7.01
CA LYS A 253 -12.18 15.20 5.84
C LYS A 253 -11.81 14.43 4.58
N CYS A 254 -11.19 13.25 4.72
CA CYS A 254 -10.78 12.43 3.59
C CYS A 254 -11.96 11.67 2.95
N TYR A 255 -12.89 11.13 3.74
CA TYR A 255 -13.99 10.29 3.25
C TYR A 255 -14.93 10.94 2.23
N PRO A 256 -15.31 12.24 2.35
CA PRO A 256 -16.08 12.92 1.33
C PRO A 256 -15.49 12.78 -0.08
N TYR A 257 -14.16 12.72 -0.20
CA TYR A 257 -13.46 12.62 -1.49
C TYR A 257 -13.02 11.20 -1.83
N SER A 258 -12.55 10.42 -0.85
CA SER A 258 -12.02 9.07 -1.10
C SER A 258 -13.09 7.97 -1.12
N ARG A 259 -14.31 8.28 -0.67
CA ARG A 259 -15.43 7.33 -0.55
C ARG A 259 -16.75 7.87 -1.10
N LEU A 260 -17.08 9.14 -0.84
CA LEU A 260 -18.40 9.67 -1.21
C LEU A 260 -18.46 10.32 -2.58
N ALA A 261 -17.34 10.86 -3.06
CA ALA A 261 -17.23 11.41 -4.41
C ALA A 261 -17.43 10.31 -5.46
N ALA A 262 -17.92 10.71 -6.63
CA ALA A 262 -18.08 9.80 -7.76
C ALA A 262 -16.73 9.35 -8.35
N ASP A 263 -15.69 10.14 -8.15
CA ASP A 263 -14.35 9.91 -8.68
C ASP A 263 -13.42 9.34 -7.60
N TYR A 264 -12.59 8.37 -7.97
CA TYR A 264 -11.56 7.81 -7.11
C TYR A 264 -10.50 8.86 -6.73
N CYS A 265 -10.23 9.01 -5.43
CA CYS A 265 -9.20 9.93 -4.95
C CYS A 265 -7.85 9.24 -4.79
N HIS A 266 -6.84 9.77 -5.48
CA HIS A 266 -5.44 9.34 -5.38
C HIS A 266 -4.44 10.51 -5.34
N VAL A 267 -4.95 11.73 -5.28
CA VAL A 267 -4.22 12.97 -5.54
C VAL A 267 -2.97 13.16 -4.64
N CYS A 268 -3.03 12.73 -3.38
CA CYS A 268 -1.89 12.91 -2.46
C CYS A 268 -0.67 12.07 -2.86
N VAL A 269 -0.90 10.90 -3.46
CA VAL A 269 0.13 10.04 -4.04
C VAL A 269 0.59 10.64 -5.37
N ASP A 270 -0.35 11.02 -6.25
CA ASP A 270 -0.04 11.51 -7.59
C ASP A 270 0.72 12.84 -7.63
N ALA A 271 0.44 13.73 -6.66
CA ALA A 271 1.10 15.01 -6.51
C ALA A 271 2.47 14.90 -5.82
N CYS A 272 2.83 13.73 -5.29
CA CYS A 272 4.10 13.51 -4.61
C CYS A 272 5.26 13.55 -5.61
N PRO A 273 6.25 14.43 -5.45
CA PRO A 273 7.35 14.56 -6.42
C PRO A 273 8.29 13.34 -6.43
N TYR A 274 8.23 12.49 -5.41
CA TYR A 274 9.05 11.29 -5.32
C TYR A 274 8.81 10.29 -6.45
N ILE A 275 7.69 10.39 -7.17
CA ILE A 275 7.43 9.55 -8.33
C ILE A 275 8.49 9.68 -9.44
N HIS A 276 9.21 10.83 -9.50
CA HIS A 276 10.29 11.04 -10.48
C HIS A 276 11.59 11.62 -9.88
N LYS A 277 11.61 12.00 -8.60
CA LYS A 277 12.73 12.73 -8.00
C LYS A 277 13.98 11.87 -7.82
N GLU A 278 13.81 10.63 -7.36
CA GLU A 278 14.93 9.74 -7.04
C GLU A 278 15.33 8.86 -8.24
N ASN A 279 14.35 8.29 -8.96
CA ASN A 279 14.60 7.49 -10.19
C ASN A 279 15.00 8.33 -11.43
N ARG A 280 14.75 9.66 -11.42
CA ARG A 280 15.01 10.61 -12.51
C ARG A 280 14.51 10.19 -13.89
N VAL A 281 13.41 9.43 -13.95
CA VAL A 281 12.82 9.00 -15.22
C VAL A 281 12.14 10.20 -15.89
N GLU A 282 12.70 10.65 -17.03
CA GLU A 282 12.26 11.90 -17.66
C GLU A 282 10.81 11.83 -18.19
N THR A 283 10.35 10.65 -18.63
CA THR A 283 8.95 10.44 -19.04
C THR A 283 7.99 10.66 -17.89
N THR A 284 8.27 10.07 -16.72
CA THR A 284 7.50 10.24 -15.48
C THR A 284 7.49 11.69 -15.01
N LYS A 285 8.63 12.39 -15.15
CA LYS A 285 8.73 13.83 -14.83
C LYS A 285 7.89 14.71 -15.76
N ALA A 286 7.81 14.37 -17.06
CA ALA A 286 6.94 15.09 -17.99
C ALA A 286 5.45 14.90 -17.65
N GLN A 287 5.04 13.67 -17.39
CA GLN A 287 3.68 13.33 -16.95
C GLN A 287 3.32 14.04 -15.63
N TYR A 288 4.23 14.01 -14.65
CA TYR A 288 4.07 14.71 -13.38
C TYR A 288 3.85 16.21 -13.58
N LYS A 289 4.65 16.86 -14.44
CA LYS A 289 4.49 18.29 -14.74
C LYS A 289 3.12 18.58 -15.34
N GLN A 290 2.67 17.76 -16.29
CA GLN A 290 1.37 17.93 -16.93
C GLN A 290 0.23 17.76 -15.92
N PHE A 291 0.29 16.72 -15.08
CA PHE A 291 -0.66 16.53 -13.99
C PHE A 291 -0.70 17.75 -13.06
N MET A 292 0.46 18.22 -12.58
CA MET A 292 0.54 19.38 -11.68
C MET A 292 0.07 20.70 -12.33
N GLN A 293 0.24 20.86 -13.65
CA GLN A 293 -0.34 21.99 -14.38
C GLN A 293 -1.87 21.93 -14.39
N ALA A 294 -2.45 20.75 -14.64
CA ALA A 294 -3.90 20.56 -14.56
C ALA A 294 -4.43 20.84 -13.14
N ARG A 295 -3.72 20.39 -12.10
CA ARG A 295 -4.04 20.72 -10.70
C ARG A 295 -4.00 22.23 -10.44
N LYS A 296 -2.97 22.91 -10.92
CA LYS A 296 -2.88 24.38 -10.79
C LYS A 296 -4.03 25.09 -11.49
N ALA A 297 -4.41 24.65 -12.69
CA ALA A 297 -5.56 25.19 -13.43
C ALA A 297 -6.89 24.96 -12.69
N ALA A 298 -7.03 23.85 -11.96
CA ALA A 298 -8.17 23.55 -11.10
C ALA A 298 -8.14 24.31 -9.74
N GLY A 299 -7.22 25.25 -9.54
CA GLY A 299 -7.19 26.14 -8.37
C GLY A 299 -6.28 25.69 -7.22
N TYR A 300 -5.55 24.57 -7.35
CA TYR A 300 -4.63 24.09 -6.32
C TYR A 300 -3.33 24.89 -6.29
N ARG A 301 -2.72 25.00 -5.11
CA ARG A 301 -1.52 25.83 -4.88
C ARG A 301 -0.27 24.98 -4.75
N THR A 302 0.68 25.14 -5.66
CA THR A 302 2.06 24.69 -5.42
C THR A 302 2.64 25.48 -4.24
N PRO A 303 3.27 24.84 -3.23
CA PRO A 303 4.00 25.58 -2.21
C PRO A 303 5.00 26.51 -2.89
N LYS A 304 4.99 27.81 -2.56
CA LYS A 304 6.11 28.67 -2.95
C LYS A 304 7.35 28.06 -2.30
N THR A 305 8.34 27.67 -3.08
CA THR A 305 9.66 27.33 -2.54
C THR A 305 10.12 28.54 -1.74
N SER A 306 10.08 28.44 -0.41
CA SER A 306 10.85 29.34 0.44
C SER A 306 12.30 29.25 -0.06
N GLY A 307 12.85 30.39 -0.48
CA GLY A 307 14.06 30.48 -1.30
C GLY A 307 15.18 29.53 -0.90
N ALA A 308 15.82 28.96 -1.92
CA ALA A 308 17.21 28.57 -1.83
C ALA A 308 18.07 29.82 -1.62
#